data_AF-A0AA86UFB0-F1
#
_entry.id   AF-A0AA86UFB0-F1
#
_cell.length_a   1.000
_cell.length_b   1.000
_cell.length_c   1.000
_cell.angle_alpha   90.00
_cell.angle_beta   90.00
_cell.angle_gamma   90.00
#
_symmetry.space_group_name_H-M   'P 1'
#
loop_
_entity.id
_entity.type
_entity.pdbx_description
1 polymer ?
#
loop_
_entity_poly.entity_id
_entity_poly.type
_entity_poly.pdbx_seq_one_letter_code
_entity_poly.pdbx_strand_id
1 'polypeptide(L)'
;MPKTLYLIRHGETDFNSDPEPRIRGRIELDLNQIGIENTLKTASFLNNIHFDSVLSSEINRAKQTAQIIISESTINHNKHIQ
;
A
#
# COMPACT_ATOMS: atom_id res chain seq x y z
N MET A 1 -12.37 -21.48 -12.05
CA MET A 1 -12.99 -20.20 -11.67
C MET A 1 -12.01 -19.07 -11.97
N PRO A 2 -12.48 -17.91 -12.45
CA PRO A 2 -11.61 -16.75 -12.68
C PRO A 2 -11.02 -16.26 -11.36
N LYS A 3 -9.79 -15.75 -11.41
CA LYS A 3 -9.13 -15.06 -10.29
C LYS A 3 -9.00 -13.58 -10.62
N THR A 4 -9.28 -12.73 -9.65
CA THR A 4 -9.06 -11.28 -9.76
C THR A 4 -7.80 -10.92 -9.00
N LEU A 5 -6.90 -10.18 -9.65
CA LEU A 5 -5.68 -9.66 -9.05
C LEU A 5 -5.73 -8.14 -9.03
N TYR A 6 -5.54 -7.55 -7.84
CA TYR A 6 -5.40 -6.11 -7.67
C TYR A 6 -3.93 -5.77 -7.49
N LEU A 7 -3.45 -4.78 -8.24
CA LEU A 7 -2.08 -4.27 -8.14
C LEU A 7 -2.13 -2.84 -7.63
N ILE A 8 -1.48 -2.60 -6.50
CA ILE A 8 -1.45 -1.30 -5.83
C ILE A 8 0.00 -0.86 -5.73
N ARG A 9 0.28 0.35 -6.22
CA ARG A 9 1.59 0.98 -6.03
C ARG A 9 1.63 1.61 -4.63
N HIS A 10 2.80 1.58 -3.98
CA HIS A 10 2.99 2.26 -2.70
C HIS A 10 2.62 3.75 -2.79
N GLY A 11 2.15 4.32 -1.69
CA GLY A 11 1.89 5.75 -1.56
C GLY A 11 3.15 6.61 -1.72
N GLU A 12 2.95 7.92 -1.81
CA GLU A 12 4.04 8.89 -1.96
C GLU A 12 5.01 8.88 -0.76
N THR A 13 6.29 9.15 -1.02
CA THR A 13 7.34 9.38 -0.02
C THR A 13 7.99 10.74 -0.29
N ASP A 14 8.72 11.33 0.66
CA ASP A 14 9.39 12.63 0.46
C ASP A 14 10.33 12.64 -0.75
N PHE A 15 10.81 11.46 -1.13
CA PHE A 15 11.68 11.27 -2.26
C PHE A 15 10.93 11.33 -3.59
N ASN A 16 9.63 11.06 -3.63
CA ASN A 16 8.84 11.25 -4.84
C ASN A 16 8.62 12.74 -5.18
N SER A 17 8.62 13.59 -4.15
CA SER A 17 8.40 15.03 -4.24
C SER A 17 9.72 15.82 -4.40
N ASP A 18 10.87 15.14 -4.38
CA ASP A 18 12.20 15.72 -4.59
C ASP A 18 12.38 16.15 -6.06
N PRO A 19 12.76 17.42 -6.33
CA PRO A 19 12.92 17.95 -7.70
C PRO A 19 14.03 17.27 -8.50
N GLU A 20 15.00 16.63 -7.84
CA GLU A 20 16.08 15.92 -8.52
C GLU A 20 15.73 14.43 -8.72
N PRO A 21 15.80 13.90 -9.96
CA PRO A 21 15.52 12.49 -10.23
C PRO A 21 16.63 11.59 -9.67
N ARG A 22 16.44 11.06 -8.46
CA ARG A 22 17.35 10.07 -7.87
C ARG A 22 16.92 8.65 -8.25
N ILE A 23 17.89 7.77 -8.52
CA ILE A 23 17.63 6.31 -8.60
C ILE A 23 17.40 5.81 -7.18
N ARG A 24 16.17 5.38 -6.91
CA ARG A 24 15.69 5.03 -5.56
C ARG A 24 15.51 3.51 -5.50
N GLY A 25 16.59 2.81 -5.14
CA GLY A 25 16.61 1.36 -4.99
C GLY A 25 15.85 0.88 -3.74
N ARG A 26 16.51 0.05 -2.92
CA ARG A 26 15.99 -0.46 -1.64
C ARG A 26 16.17 0.51 -0.46
N ILE A 27 16.09 1.82 -0.73
CA ILE A 27 16.13 2.79 0.37
C ILE A 27 14.83 2.63 1.16
N GLU A 28 14.96 2.38 2.46
CA GLU A 28 13.83 2.34 3.38
C GLU A 28 13.34 3.77 3.60
N LEU A 29 12.16 4.02 3.06
CA LEU A 29 11.46 5.29 3.18
C LEU A 29 10.04 4.96 3.58
N ASP A 30 9.53 5.76 4.49
CA ASP A 30 8.14 5.72 4.88
C ASP A 30 7.30 6.58 3.94
N LEU A 31 5.99 6.37 3.98
CA LEU A 31 5.03 7.24 3.32
C LEU A 31 5.11 8.64 3.92
N ASN A 32 5.06 9.66 3.06
CA ASN A 32 4.86 11.02 3.53
C ASN A 32 3.37 11.28 3.79
N GLN A 33 3.04 12.46 4.32
CA GLN A 33 1.67 12.82 4.68
C GLN A 33 0.71 12.69 3.48
N ILE A 34 1.12 13.15 2.29
CA ILE A 34 0.34 13.06 1.05
C ILE A 34 0.12 11.59 0.66
N GLY A 35 1.16 10.76 0.82
CA GLY A 35 1.12 9.33 0.55
C GLY A 35 0.14 8.61 1.47
N ILE A 36 0.11 8.94 2.76
CA ILE A 36 -0.84 8.40 3.72
C ILE A 36 -2.27 8.79 3.34
N GLU A 37 -2.53 10.07 3.08
CA GLU A 37 -3.86 10.57 2.70
C GLU A 37 -4.40 9.92 1.42
N ASN A 38 -3.55 9.76 0.41
CA ASN A 38 -3.93 9.09 -0.84
C ASN A 38 -4.15 7.58 -0.64
N THR A 39 -3.38 6.96 0.24
CA THR A 39 -3.57 5.56 0.61
C THR A 39 -4.90 5.35 1.33
N LEU A 40 -5.28 6.25 2.25
CA LEU A 40 -6.57 6.20 2.94
C LEU A 40 -7.76 6.33 1.97
N LYS A 41 -7.67 7.23 0.97
CA LYS A 41 -8.69 7.33 -0.09
C LYS A 41 -8.80 6.03 -0.90
N THR A 42 -7.66 5.43 -1.21
CA THR A 42 -7.60 4.13 -1.90
C THR A 42 -8.24 3.04 -1.05
N ALA A 43 -7.94 3.01 0.24
CA ALA A 43 -8.51 2.06 1.19
C ALA A 43 -10.04 2.18 1.26
N SER A 44 -10.56 3.41 1.37
CA SER A 44 -11.99 3.69 1.35
C SER A 44 -12.66 3.21 0.06
N PHE A 45 -12.02 3.44 -1.10
CA PHE A 45 -12.52 2.94 -2.40
C PHE A 45 -12.59 1.41 -2.47
N LEU A 46 -11.66 0.71 -1.81
CA LEU A 46 -11.56 -0.75 -1.81
C LEU A 46 -12.34 -1.43 -0.66
N ASN A 47 -13.05 -0.67 0.19
CA ASN A 47 -13.61 -1.19 1.45
C ASN A 47 -14.60 -2.36 1.29
N ASN A 48 -15.27 -2.44 0.15
CA ASN A 48 -16.30 -3.44 -0.19
C ASN A 48 -15.73 -4.64 -0.96
N ILE A 49 -14.42 -4.67 -1.20
CA ILE A 49 -13.76 -5.76 -1.92
C ILE A 49 -13.25 -6.78 -0.89
N HIS A 50 -13.61 -8.05 -1.09
CA HIS A 50 -13.05 -9.13 -0.31
C HIS A 50 -11.68 -9.54 -0.87
N PHE A 51 -10.65 -9.48 -0.03
CA PHE A 51 -9.31 -9.95 -0.38
C PHE A 51 -9.04 -11.32 0.24
N ASP A 52 -8.80 -12.33 -0.60
CA ASP A 52 -8.40 -13.68 -0.17
C ASP A 52 -6.96 -13.75 0.36
N SER A 53 -6.09 -12.80 0.00
CA SER A 53 -4.71 -12.67 0.47
C SER A 53 -4.17 -11.30 0.08
N VAL A 54 -3.17 -10.81 0.82
CA VAL A 54 -2.42 -9.59 0.47
C VAL A 54 -0.93 -9.90 0.56
N LEU A 55 -0.19 -9.46 -0.46
CA LEU A 55 1.25 -9.60 -0.56
C LEU A 55 1.86 -8.21 -0.68
N SER A 56 2.99 -7.98 -0.02
CA SER A 56 3.72 -6.72 -0.15
C SER A 56 5.21 -6.97 -0.27
N SER A 57 5.93 -6.03 -0.88
CA SER A 57 7.40 -6.06 -0.83
C SER A 57 7.89 -5.74 0.58
N GLU A 58 9.07 -6.24 0.94
CA GLU A 58 9.66 -6.06 2.28
C GLU A 58 9.94 -4.59 2.67
N ILE A 59 9.94 -3.66 1.72
CA ILE A 59 10.24 -2.24 1.92
C ILE A 59 9.08 -1.49 2.63
N ASN A 60 9.43 -0.58 3.53
CA ASN A 60 8.51 0.08 4.46
C ASN A 60 7.31 0.75 3.78
N ARG A 61 7.53 1.64 2.80
CA ARG A 61 6.44 2.31 2.07
C ARG A 61 5.39 1.36 1.50
N ALA A 62 5.79 0.19 1.00
CA ALA A 62 4.85 -0.79 0.45
C ALA A 62 4.11 -1.53 1.58
N LYS A 63 4.79 -1.87 2.67
CA LYS A 63 4.18 -2.45 3.87
C LYS A 63 3.16 -1.50 4.48
N GLN A 64 3.51 -0.23 4.68
CA GLN A 64 2.61 0.80 5.21
C GLN A 64 1.39 0.99 4.31
N THR A 65 1.59 1.02 3.00
CA THR A 65 0.47 1.12 2.03
C THR A 65 -0.50 -0.06 2.22
N ALA A 66 0.03 -1.29 2.24
CA ALA A 66 -0.79 -2.49 2.42
C ALA A 66 -1.50 -2.51 3.79
N GLN A 67 -0.81 -2.13 4.87
CA GLN A 67 -1.38 -2.08 6.22
C GLN A 67 -2.54 -1.11 6.33
N ILE A 68 -2.40 0.12 5.79
CA ILE A 68 -3.46 1.14 5.80
C ILE A 68 -4.68 0.63 5.01
N ILE A 69 -4.47 -0.01 3.86
CA ILE A 69 -5.58 -0.52 3.05
C ILE A 69 -6.32 -1.65 3.75
N ILE A 70 -5.58 -2.55 4.40
CA ILE A 70 -6.15 -3.67 5.15
C ILE A 70 -6.90 -3.20 6.39
N SER A 71 -6.40 -2.18 7.11
CA SER A 71 -7.03 -1.71 8.35
C SER A 71 -8.41 -1.08 8.14
N GLU A 72 -8.63 -0.46 6.98
CA GLU A 72 -9.89 0.20 6.61
C GLU A 72 -10.86 -0.73 5.85
N SER A 73 -10.38 -1.87 5.34
CA SER A 73 -11.20 -2.83 4.62
C SER A 73 -11.89 -3.79 5.60
N THR A 74 -13.12 -4.19 5.30
CA THR A 74 -13.87 -5.16 6.10
C THR A 74 -13.28 -6.56 5.88
N ILE A 75 -12.23 -6.92 6.62
CA ILE A 75 -11.49 -8.16 6.39
C ILE A 75 -11.71 -9.15 7.55
N ASN A 76 -12.18 -10.36 7.21
CA ASN A 76 -12.28 -11.47 8.16
C ASN A 76 -10.89 -11.96 8.61
N HIS A 77 -10.71 -11.95 9.93
CA HIS A 77 -9.58 -12.16 10.86
C HIS A 77 -8.38 -13.10 10.59
N ASN A 78 -8.17 -13.69 9.42
CA ASN A 78 -7.09 -14.68 9.27
C ASN A 78 -5.99 -14.27 8.29
N LYS A 79 -5.23 -13.17 8.51
CA LYS A 79 -4.14 -12.83 7.56
C LYS A 79 -2.82 -12.32 8.13
N HIS A 80 -1.80 -13.09 7.82
CA HIS A 80 -0.40 -12.69 7.69
C HIS A 80 -0.24 -11.76 6.47
N ILE A 81 0.45 -10.64 6.65
CA ILE A 81 1.13 -9.96 5.54
C ILE A 81 2.40 -10.78 5.28
N GLN A 82 2.53 -11.33 4.08
CA GLN A 82 3.77 -11.91 3.56
C GLN A 82 4.46 -10.91 2.63
#